data_AF-A0A534RKD7-F1
#
_entry.id   AF-A0A534RKD7-F1
#
_cell.length_a   1.000
_cell.length_b   1.000
_cell.length_c   1.000
_cell.angle_alpha   90.00
_cell.angle_beta   90.00
_cell.angle_gamma   90.00
#
_symmetry.space_group_name_H-M   'P 1'
#
loop_
_entity.id
_entity.type
_entity.pdbx_description
1 polymer ?
#
loop_
_entity_poly.entity_id
_entity_poly.type
_entity_poly.pdbx_seq_one_letter_code
_entity_poly.pdbx_strand_id
1 'polypeptide(L)' 'MQYALVAGVALFVSALTLFSGFGLGKLLMPAFALFLPVPVAVSATAVVHFANNLFKLVLVGRKADWTV' A
#
# COMPACT_ATOMS: atom_id res chain seq x y z
N MET A 1 2.61 -18.28 -10.03
CA MET A 1 3.44 -17.18 -10.56
C MET A 1 2.78 -15.82 -10.41
N GLN A 2 1.56 -15.61 -10.91
CA GLN A 2 0.81 -14.34 -10.81
C GLN A 2 0.70 -13.76 -9.38
N TYR A 3 0.31 -14.57 -8.39
CA TYR A 3 0.14 -14.08 -7.02
C TYR A 3 1.47 -13.68 -6.35
N ALA A 4 2.59 -14.32 -6.72
CA ALA A 4 3.91 -13.93 -6.22
C ALA A 4 4.33 -12.56 -6.78
N LEU A 5 4.00 -12.27 -8.05
CA LEU A 5 4.22 -10.93 -8.64
C LEU A 5 3.35 -9.87 -7.96
N VAL A 6 2.06 -10.16 -7.75
CA VAL A 6 1.16 -9.24 -7.03
C VAL A 6 1.68 -8.94 -5.63
N ALA A 7 2.12 -9.97 -4.89
CA ALA A 7 2.71 -9.80 -3.57
C ALA A 7 4.01 -8.98 -3.61
N GLY A 8 4.91 -9.27 -4.56
CA GLY A 8 6.16 -8.53 -4.73
C GLY A 8 5.93 -7.05 -5.06
N VAL A 9 5.01 -6.75 -5.97
CA VAL A 9 4.61 -5.37 -6.30
C VAL A 9 3.99 -4.67 -5.10
N ALA A 10 3.10 -5.35 -4.37
CA ALA A 10 2.49 -4.82 -3.15
C ALA A 10 3.54 -4.40 -2.11
N LEU A 11 4.54 -5.25 -1.91
CA LEU A 11 5.62 -5.05 -0.95
C LEU A 11 6.53 -3.89 -1.38
N PHE A 12 6.92 -3.85 -2.66
CA PHE A 12 7.76 -2.78 -3.20
C PHE A 12 7.09 -1.40 -3.13
N VAL A 13 5.83 -1.30 -3.55
CA VAL A 13 5.07 -0.04 -3.50
C VAL A 13 4.82 0.42 -2.06
N SER A 14 4.54 -0.52 -1.15
CA SER A 14 4.39 -0.21 0.29
C SER A 14 5.69 0.34 0.88
N ALA A 15 6.84 -0.28 0.58
CA ALA A 15 8.14 0.20 1.03
C ALA A 15 8.47 1.60 0.49
N LEU A 16 8.24 1.85 -0.80
CA LEU A 16 8.47 3.16 -1.42
C LEU A 16 7.63 4.26 -0.76
N THR A 17 6.35 3.97 -0.51
CA THR A 17 5.39 4.93 0.05
C THR A 17 5.54 5.12 1.56
N LEU A 18 6.19 4.19 2.26
CA LEU A 18 6.58 4.36 3.65
C LEU A 18 7.45 5.63 3.81
N PHE A 19 8.41 5.85 2.92
CA PHE A 19 9.33 6.99 2.96
C PHE A 19 8.81 8.22 2.20
N SER A 20 8.15 8.02 1.05
CA SER A 20 7.78 9.13 0.16
C SER A 20 6.54 9.92 0.59
N GLY A 21 5.64 9.33 1.40
CA GLY A 21 4.34 9.94 1.69
C GLY A 21 3.38 10.00 0.49
N PHE A 22 3.78 9.48 -0.67
CA PHE A 22 2.99 9.46 -1.90
C PHE A 22 1.83 8.46 -1.84
N GLY A 23 0.79 8.73 -2.65
CA GLY A 23 -0.48 7.99 -2.64
C GLY A 23 -0.35 6.53 -3.06
N LEU A 24 -0.17 5.65 -2.09
CA LEU A 24 -0.06 4.20 -2.23
C LEU A 24 -1.22 3.59 -3.05
N GLY A 25 -2.44 4.06 -2.82
CA GLY A 25 -3.62 3.59 -3.58
C GLY A 25 -3.56 3.94 -5.07
N LYS A 26 -2.89 5.04 -5.45
CA LYS A 26 -2.74 5.46 -6.85
C LYS A 26 -1.81 4.55 -7.63
N LEU A 27 -0.84 3.91 -6.97
CA LEU A 27 0.09 2.97 -7.59
C LEU A 27 -0.44 1.53 -7.54
N LEU A 28 -0.97 1.10 -6.40
CA LEU A 28 -1.44 -0.29 -6.24
C LEU A 28 -2.65 -0.61 -7.11
N MET A 29 -3.61 0.31 -7.24
CA MET A 29 -4.83 0.02 -8.00
C MET A 29 -4.54 -0.35 -9.46
N PRO A 30 -3.88 0.50 -10.27
CA PRO A 30 -3.56 0.14 -11.66
C PRO A 30 -2.65 -1.08 -11.73
N ALA A 31 -1.70 -1.25 -10.80
CA ALA A 31 -0.81 -2.40 -10.79
C ALA A 31 -1.54 -3.72 -10.51
N PHE A 32 -2.51 -3.75 -9.58
CA PHE A 32 -3.33 -4.93 -9.30
C PHE A 32 -4.35 -5.20 -10.41
N ALA A 33 -4.90 -4.16 -11.05
CA ALA A 33 -5.84 -4.30 -12.15
C ALA A 33 -5.24 -4.99 -13.39
N LEU A 34 -3.91 -5.00 -13.53
CA LEU A 34 -3.22 -5.76 -14.59
C LEU A 34 -3.32 -7.28 -14.41
N PHE A 35 -3.56 -7.76 -13.18
CA PHE A 35 -3.51 -9.17 -12.83
C PHE A 35 -4.79 -9.71 -12.20
N LEU A 36 -5.65 -8.83 -11.66
CA LEU A 36 -6.84 -9.20 -10.90
C LEU A 36 -8.08 -8.51 -11.49
N PRO A 37 -9.28 -9.14 -11.39
CA PRO A 37 -10.53 -8.48 -11.72
C PRO A 37 -10.67 -7.16 -10.95
N VAL A 38 -11.20 -6.12 -11.60
CA VAL A 38 -11.29 -4.76 -11.04
C VAL A 38 -11.85 -4.73 -9.60
N PRO A 39 -12.95 -5.43 -9.27
CA PRO A 39 -13.46 -5.44 -7.89
C PRO A 39 -12.43 -5.98 -6.89
N VAL A 40 -11.73 -7.06 -7.24
CA VAL A 40 -10.70 -7.69 -6.40
C VAL A 40 -9.48 -6.77 -6.27
N ALA A 41 -9.06 -6.13 -7.37
CA ALA A 41 -7.94 -5.18 -7.35
C ALA A 41 -8.22 -3.98 -6.44
N VAL A 42 -9.45 -3.45 -6.45
CA VAL A 42 -9.88 -2.36 -5.55
C VAL A 42 -9.84 -2.83 -4.10
N SER A 43 -10.44 -3.98 -3.79
CA SER A 43 -10.43 -4.52 -2.42
C SER A 43 -9.01 -4.79 -1.91
N ALA A 44 -8.17 -5.43 -2.73
CA ALA A 44 -6.78 -5.71 -2.38
C ALA A 44 -5.98 -4.41 -2.16
N THR A 45 -6.19 -3.40 -2.99
CA THR A 45 -5.56 -2.08 -2.81
C THR A 45 -5.95 -1.47 -1.47
N ALA A 46 -7.23 -1.50 -1.10
CA ALA A 46 -7.70 -0.97 0.18
C ALA A 46 -7.06 -1.69 1.38
N VAL A 47 -6.98 -3.03 1.34
CA VAL A 47 -6.36 -3.83 2.40
C VAL A 47 -4.88 -3.51 2.56
N VAL A 48 -4.11 -3.52 1.47
CA VAL A 48 -2.66 -3.23 1.52
C VAL A 48 -2.41 -1.79 1.94
N HIS A 49 -3.22 -0.85 1.44
CA HIS A 49 -3.13 0.56 1.81
C HIS A 49 -3.36 0.77 3.32
N PHE A 50 -4.42 0.15 3.85
CA PHE A 50 -4.73 0.20 5.27
C PHE A 50 -3.60 -0.40 6.11
N ALA A 51 -3.14 -1.60 5.75
CA ALA A 51 -2.06 -2.29 6.46
C ALA A 51 -0.76 -1.46 6.48
N ASN A 52 -0.38 -0.85 5.35
CA ASN A 52 0.81 -0.01 5.26
C ASN A 52 0.72 1.24 6.14
N ASN A 53 -0.44 1.92 6.15
CA ASN A 53 -0.62 3.10 6.99
C ASN A 53 -0.69 2.75 8.47
N LEU A 54 -1.31 1.62 8.83
CA LEU A 54 -1.29 1.12 10.20
C LEU A 54 0.14 0.78 10.65
N PHE A 55 0.91 0.11 9.80
CA PHE A 55 2.31 -0.16 10.06
C PHE A 55 3.12 1.13 10.24
N LYS A 56 2.93 2.12 9.37
CA LYS A 56 3.55 3.45 9.50
C LYS A 56 3.15 4.13 10.82
N LEU A 57 1.87 4.11 11.18
CA LEU A 57 1.37 4.67 12.43
C LEU A 57 2.04 4.03 13.65
N VAL A 58 2.18 2.70 13.66
CA VAL A 58 2.85 1.98 14.75
C VAL A 58 4.34 2.33 14.83
N LEU A 59 5.03 2.37 13.69
CA LEU A 59 6.47 2.63 13.64
C LEU A 59 6.86 4.05 14.04
N VAL A 60 6.17 5.05 13.48
CA VAL A 60 6.58 6.46 13.59
C VAL A 60 5.55 7.36 14.26
N GLY A 61 4.31 6.90 14.48
CA GLY A 61 3.24 7.73 15.05
C GLY A 61 3.56 8.28 16.43
N ARG A 62 4.31 7.55 17.28
CA ARG A 62 4.75 8.06 18.59
C ARG A 62 5.77 9.20 18.51
N LYS A 63 6.43 9.36 17.36
CA LYS A 63 7.42 10.41 17.10
C LYS A 63 6.86 11.54 16.24
N ALA A 64 5.59 11.46 15.83
CA ALA A 64 4.96 12.52 15.07
C ALA A 64 4.84 13.76 15.97
N ASP A 65 5.08 14.93 15.39
CA ASP A 65 4.73 16.19 16.03
C ASP A 65 3.22 16.35 15.92
N TRP A 66 2.53 16.11 17.03
CA TRP A 66 1.07 16.17 17.10
C TRP A 66 0.57 17.59 17.34
N THR A 67 1.47 18.56 17.53
CA THR A 67 1.11 19.94 17.79
C THR A 67 0.60 20.56 16.48
N VAL A 68 -0.73 20.61 16.36
CA VAL A 68 -1.45 21.32 15.29
C VAL A 68 -1.93 22.67 15.77
#